data_AF-A0A821PYH1-F1
#
_entry.id   AF-A0A821PYH1-F1
#
_cell.length_a   1.000
_cell.length_b   1.000
_cell.length_c   1.000
_cell.angle_alpha   90.00
_cell.angle_beta   90.00
_cell.angle_gamma   90.00
#
_symmetry.space_group_name_H-M   'P 1'
#
loop_
_entity.id
_entity.type
_entity.pdbx_description
1 polymer ?
#
loop_
_entity_poly.entity_id
_entity_poly.type
_entity_poly.pdbx_seq_one_letter_code
_entity_poly.pdbx_strand_id
1 'polypeptide(L)'
;MLEPFAEINSRIQSESVVTASLVVPSVVHIIDHLKNIKSNISFLKKMCLQLEQATNERFSSIVKRLSQQIVYKDDPFSDPIYFVCTVLDPEFNFFWLIQMNYTPILESVTAHFVARHFVAEFCFPFCSSQKNLFRYAHRYPSLHLFLLILFLLKDIKLMS
;
A
#
# COMPACT_ATOMS: atom_id res chain seq x y z
N MET A 1 21.83 1.89 6.49
CA MET A 1 21.00 0.94 7.28
C MET A 1 19.83 1.63 7.93
N LEU A 2 20.05 2.62 8.81
CA LEU A 2 18.95 3.34 9.48
C LEU A 2 18.45 4.58 8.70
N GLU A 3 19.03 4.85 7.54
CA GLU A 3 18.68 5.99 6.68
C GLU A 3 17.17 6.06 6.35
N PRO A 4 16.48 4.97 5.96
CA PRO A 4 15.03 4.99 5.77
C PRO A 4 14.26 5.50 6.99
N PHE A 5 14.67 5.08 8.19
CA PHE A 5 14.00 5.49 9.43
C PHE A 5 14.20 6.98 9.71
N ALA A 6 15.38 7.52 9.39
CA ALA A 6 15.66 8.94 9.51
C ALA A 6 14.85 9.76 8.50
N GLU A 7 14.76 9.31 7.23
CA GLU A 7 13.96 9.96 6.20
C GLU A 7 12.47 9.99 6.58
N ILE A 8 11.93 8.84 6.97
CA ILE A 8 10.53 8.72 7.38
C ILE A 8 10.25 9.63 8.59
N ASN A 9 11.11 9.62 9.60
CA ASN A 9 10.95 10.51 10.76
C ASN A 9 10.99 11.99 10.37
N SER A 10 11.89 12.38 9.46
CA SER A 10 11.96 13.74 8.95
C SER A 10 10.66 14.15 8.25
N ARG A 11 10.10 13.28 7.39
CA ARG A 11 8.83 13.52 6.70
C ARG A 11 7.68 13.66 7.70
N ILE A 12 7.56 12.73 8.64
CA ILE A 12 6.55 12.74 9.72
C ILE A 12 6.62 14.02 10.55
N GLN A 13 7.83 14.52 10.84
CA GLN A 13 8.01 15.75 11.62
C GLN A 13 7.75 17.02 10.81
N SER A 14 7.94 16.98 9.49
CA SER A 14 7.67 18.10 8.60
C SER A 14 6.17 18.25 8.27
N GLU A 15 5.42 17.15 8.30
CA GLU A 15 3.98 17.16 8.13
C GLU A 15 3.27 17.59 9.42
N SER A 16 2.34 18.54 9.33
CA SER A 16 1.55 18.97 10.48
C SER A 16 0.60 17.87 11.01
N VAL A 17 0.35 16.83 10.21
CA VAL A 17 -0.48 15.67 10.55
C VAL A 17 0.19 14.43 9.96
N VAL A 18 0.51 13.45 10.81
CA VAL A 18 1.04 12.15 10.34
C VAL A 18 -0.03 11.43 9.54
N THR A 19 0.24 11.23 8.25
CA THR A 19 -0.75 10.65 7.34
C THR A 19 -0.65 9.13 7.30
N ALA A 20 -1.80 8.44 7.40
CA ALA A 20 -1.89 6.99 7.25
C ALA A 20 -1.43 6.50 5.86
N SER A 21 -1.37 7.40 4.87
CA SER A 21 -0.88 7.14 3.51
C SER A 21 0.63 6.91 3.44
N LEU A 22 1.40 7.41 4.41
CA LEU A 22 2.85 7.19 4.46
C LEU A 22 3.23 5.77 4.91
N VAL A 23 2.31 5.03 5.52
CA VAL A 23 2.60 3.74 6.18
C VAL A 23 3.04 2.67 5.19
N VAL A 24 2.26 2.40 4.13
CA VAL A 24 2.61 1.33 3.16
C VAL A 24 3.91 1.64 2.41
N PRO A 25 4.10 2.85 1.85
CA PRO A 25 5.35 3.22 1.18
C PRO A 25 6.56 3.11 2.11
N SER A 26 6.43 3.54 3.36
CA SER A 26 7.50 3.44 4.36
C SER A 26 7.92 2.01 4.66
N VAL A 27 6.94 1.11 4.86
CA VAL A 27 7.20 -0.31 5.13
C VAL A 27 7.90 -0.95 3.93
N VAL A 28 7.42 -0.68 2.72
CA VAL A 28 8.04 -1.18 1.48
C VAL A 28 9.47 -0.68 1.35
N HIS A 29 9.70 0.62 1.54
CA HIS A 29 11.01 1.23 1.44
C HIS A 29 12.01 0.67 2.46
N ILE A 30 11.60 0.49 3.73
CA ILE A 30 12.45 -0.12 4.76
C ILE A 30 12.83 -1.56 4.37
N ILE A 31 11.86 -2.37 3.95
CA ILE A 31 12.09 -3.78 3.58
C ILE A 31 13.05 -3.89 2.40
N ASP A 32 12.85 -3.10 1.34
CA ASP A 32 13.73 -3.07 0.19
C ASP A 32 15.16 -2.64 0.57
N HIS A 33 15.31 -1.57 1.35
CA HIS A 33 16.61 -1.09 1.81
C HIS A 33 17.38 -2.15 2.63
N LEU A 34 16.69 -2.87 3.53
CA LEU A 34 17.33 -3.92 4.34
C LEU A 34 17.78 -5.11 3.48
N LYS A 35 16.99 -5.49 2.47
CA LYS A 35 17.37 -6.53 1.50
C LYS A 35 18.60 -6.13 0.69
N ASN A 36 18.65 -4.88 0.23
CA ASN A 36 19.78 -4.33 -0.54
C ASN A 36 21.06 -4.20 0.29
N ILE A 37 20.99 -3.88 1.58
CA ILE A 37 22.19 -3.85 2.44
C ILE A 37 22.70 -5.26 2.72
N LYS A 38 21.80 -6.21 2.96
CA LYS A 38 22.14 -7.61 3.23
C LYS A 38 22.92 -8.26 2.09
N SER A 39 22.64 -7.89 0.84
CA SER A 39 23.40 -8.38 -0.32
C SER A 39 24.80 -7.79 -0.43
N ASN A 40 25.04 -6.59 0.14
CA ASN A 40 26.25 -5.81 -0.10
C ASN A 40 27.26 -5.81 1.07
N ILE A 41 26.83 -6.03 2.32
CA ILE A 41 27.71 -5.89 3.50
C ILE A 41 27.57 -7.10 4.44
N SER A 42 28.59 -7.96 4.48
CA SER A 42 28.61 -9.19 5.29
C SER A 42 28.63 -8.92 6.81
N PHE A 43 29.33 -7.87 7.24
CA PHE A 43 29.53 -7.54 8.66
C PHE A 43 28.21 -7.18 9.39
N LEU A 44 27.30 -6.49 8.71
CA LEU A 44 26.01 -6.05 9.29
C LEU A 44 24.86 -7.02 9.01
N LYS A 45 25.14 -8.16 8.37
CA LYS A 45 24.12 -9.11 7.90
C LYS A 45 23.20 -9.58 9.01
N LYS A 46 23.74 -9.91 10.19
CA LYS A 46 22.95 -10.38 11.34
C LYS A 46 21.98 -9.30 11.84
N MET A 47 22.45 -8.06 11.96
CA MET A 47 21.61 -6.94 12.41
C MET A 47 20.53 -6.61 11.38
N CYS A 48 20.86 -6.63 10.08
CA CYS A 48 19.88 -6.42 9.02
C CYS A 48 18.77 -7.49 9.04
N LEU A 49 19.15 -8.76 9.26
CA LEU A 49 18.18 -9.85 9.41
C LEU A 49 17.24 -9.64 10.61
N GLN A 50 17.79 -9.26 11.76
CA GLN A 50 16.99 -9.01 12.96
C GLN A 50 16.03 -7.82 12.77
N LEU A 51 16.49 -6.76 12.11
CA LEU A 51 15.66 -5.59 11.84
C LEU A 51 14.60 -5.87 10.77
N GLU A 52 14.93 -6.64 9.73
CA GLU A 52 13.99 -7.12 8.72
C GLU A 52 12.90 -7.97 9.38
N GLN A 53 13.29 -8.90 10.26
CA GLN A 53 12.35 -9.72 11.03
C GLN A 53 11.43 -8.87 11.91
N ALA A 54 12.00 -7.97 12.72
CA ALA A 54 11.21 -7.10 13.59
C ALA A 54 10.24 -6.21 12.81
N THR A 55 10.65 -5.72 11.62
CA THR A 55 9.80 -4.93 10.73
C THR A 55 8.66 -5.80 10.17
N ASN A 56 8.97 -6.99 9.68
CA ASN A 56 7.98 -7.93 9.14
C ASN A 56 6.98 -8.39 10.20
N GLU A 57 7.42 -8.63 11.43
CA GLU A 57 6.53 -9.00 12.55
C GLU A 57 5.59 -7.83 12.90
N ARG A 58 6.15 -6.62 13.05
CA ARG A 58 5.39 -5.43 13.42
C ARG A 58 4.36 -5.04 12.36
N PHE A 59 4.69 -5.17 11.08
CA PHE A 59 3.82 -4.80 9.95
C PHE A 59 3.30 -6.02 9.18
N SER A 60 3.12 -7.14 9.88
CA SER A 60 2.86 -8.44 9.26
C SER A 60 1.63 -8.45 8.35
N SER A 61 0.54 -7.77 8.69
CA SER A 61 -0.62 -7.68 7.80
C SER A 61 -0.34 -6.96 6.49
N ILE A 62 0.48 -5.91 6.53
CA ILE A 62 0.89 -5.18 5.33
C ILE A 62 1.71 -6.11 4.45
N VAL A 63 2.73 -6.76 5.01
CA VAL A 63 3.60 -7.70 4.29
C VAL A 63 2.81 -8.90 3.73
N LYS A 64 1.86 -9.44 4.49
CA LYS A 64 0.96 -10.51 4.06
C LYS A 64 0.10 -10.06 2.88
N ARG A 65 -0.54 -8.88 2.92
CA ARG A 65 -1.33 -8.34 1.79
C ARG A 65 -0.50 -8.13 0.54
N LEU A 66 0.72 -7.60 0.68
CA LEU A 66 1.67 -7.45 -0.42
C LEU A 66 2.02 -8.80 -1.05
N SER A 67 2.16 -9.82 -0.22
CA SER A 67 2.46 -11.20 -0.65
C SER A 67 1.21 -12.02 -0.98
N GLN A 68 0.02 -11.40 -1.03
CA GLN A 68 -1.26 -12.04 -1.32
C GLN A 68 -1.62 -13.19 -0.36
N GLN A 69 -1.14 -13.10 0.88
CA GLN A 69 -1.44 -14.04 1.96
C GLN A 69 -2.69 -13.60 2.75
N ILE A 70 -3.29 -14.55 3.45
CA ILE A 70 -4.46 -14.31 4.31
C ILE A 70 -4.04 -13.43 5.49
N VAL A 71 -4.84 -12.39 5.76
CA VAL A 71 -4.72 -11.52 6.94
C VAL A 71 -5.85 -11.80 7.90
N TYR A 72 -5.51 -12.01 9.17
CA TYR A 72 -6.47 -12.15 10.26
C TYR A 72 -6.71 -10.81 10.94
N LYS A 73 -7.88 -10.64 11.54
CA LYS A 73 -8.27 -9.38 12.18
C LYS A 73 -7.32 -8.98 13.32
N ASP A 74 -6.82 -9.98 14.05
CA ASP A 74 -5.93 -9.78 15.20
C ASP A 74 -4.45 -9.62 14.80
N ASP A 75 -4.13 -9.71 13.50
CA ASP A 75 -2.78 -9.45 13.01
C ASP A 75 -2.43 -7.94 13.18
N PRO A 76 -1.18 -7.60 13.52
CA PRO A 76 -0.70 -6.22 13.55
C PRO A 76 -0.94 -5.48 12.22
N PHE A 77 -1.43 -4.24 12.28
CA PHE A 77 -1.73 -3.39 11.12
C PHE A 77 -2.71 -4.04 10.11
N SER A 78 -3.68 -4.82 10.61
CA SER A 78 -4.66 -5.52 9.78
C SER A 78 -5.64 -4.62 9.04
N ASP A 79 -5.85 -3.40 9.53
CA ASP A 79 -6.79 -2.43 8.95
C ASP A 79 -6.39 -2.07 7.51
N PRO A 80 -7.27 -2.29 6.51
CA PRO A 80 -6.96 -1.96 5.12
C PRO A 80 -6.85 -0.46 4.86
N ILE A 81 -7.24 0.41 5.81
CA ILE A 81 -7.16 1.87 5.68
C ILE A 81 -5.76 2.35 5.27
N TYR A 82 -4.69 1.67 5.67
CA TYR A 82 -3.33 2.03 5.29
C TYR A 82 -3.13 1.97 3.77
N PHE A 83 -3.63 0.91 3.12
CA PHE A 83 -3.58 0.78 1.66
C PHE A 83 -4.50 1.77 0.98
N VAL A 84 -5.69 2.00 1.54
CA VAL A 84 -6.65 2.95 1.02
C VAL A 84 -6.07 4.36 1.02
N CYS A 85 -5.60 4.84 2.16
CA CYS A 85 -4.98 6.15 2.28
C CYS A 85 -3.80 6.28 1.32
N THR A 86 -2.95 5.26 1.21
CA THR A 86 -1.79 5.27 0.29
C THR A 86 -2.22 5.43 -1.17
N VAL A 87 -3.20 4.65 -1.63
CA VAL A 87 -3.65 4.69 -3.04
C VAL A 87 -4.38 5.99 -3.37
N LEU A 88 -5.11 6.56 -2.41
CA LEU A 88 -5.83 7.82 -2.60
C LEU A 88 -4.92 9.06 -2.51
N ASP A 89 -3.75 8.92 -1.90
CA ASP A 89 -2.77 9.99 -1.80
C ASP A 89 -2.07 10.20 -3.15
N PRO A 90 -2.16 11.40 -3.77
CA PRO A 90 -1.53 11.67 -5.04
C PRO A 90 0.01 11.62 -4.99
N GLU A 91 0.63 11.78 -3.82
CA GLU A 91 2.09 11.63 -3.66
C GLU A 91 2.53 10.17 -3.83
N PHE A 92 1.74 9.22 -3.31
CA PHE A 92 2.13 7.81 -3.26
C PHE A 92 1.43 6.94 -4.30
N ASN A 93 0.10 7.00 -4.38
CA ASN A 93 -0.71 6.21 -5.31
C ASN A 93 -0.26 4.73 -5.39
N PHE A 94 0.12 4.24 -6.57
CA PHE A 94 0.74 2.91 -6.77
C PHE A 94 2.27 2.97 -6.97
N PHE A 95 2.91 4.14 -6.84
CA PHE A 95 4.34 4.30 -7.13
C PHE A 95 5.24 3.45 -6.23
N TRP A 96 4.79 3.13 -5.02
CA TRP A 96 5.50 2.25 -4.09
C TRP A 96 5.62 0.81 -4.60
N LEU A 97 4.80 0.36 -5.56
CA LEU A 97 4.95 -0.98 -6.17
C LEU A 97 6.25 -1.12 -6.97
N ILE A 98 6.78 -0.02 -7.52
CA ILE A 98 8.03 -0.02 -8.29
C ILE A 98 9.19 -0.51 -7.42
N GLN A 99 9.17 -0.19 -6.13
CA GLN A 99 10.21 -0.60 -5.17
C GLN A 99 10.16 -2.09 -4.81
N MET A 100 9.08 -2.80 -5.16
CA MET A 100 8.91 -4.22 -4.80
C MET A 100 9.68 -5.18 -5.73
N ASN A 101 10.35 -4.67 -6.78
CA ASN A 101 11.03 -5.47 -7.81
C ASN A 101 10.12 -6.56 -8.41
N TYR A 102 8.84 -6.25 -8.55
CA TYR A 102 7.86 -7.15 -9.15
C TYR A 102 8.04 -7.23 -10.67
N THR A 103 7.69 -8.39 -11.23
CA THR A 103 7.46 -8.46 -12.68
C THR A 103 6.23 -7.59 -13.01
N PRO A 104 6.12 -7.05 -14.25
CA PRO A 104 4.94 -6.24 -14.62
C PRO A 104 3.60 -6.95 -14.38
N ILE A 105 3.59 -8.28 -14.50
CA ILE A 105 2.42 -9.11 -14.20
C ILE A 105 2.10 -9.06 -12.70
N LEU A 106 3.10 -9.28 -11.83
CA LEU A 106 2.89 -9.29 -10.39
C LEU A 106 2.54 -7.89 -9.84
N GLU A 107 3.10 -6.83 -10.42
CA GLU A 107 2.72 -5.45 -10.16
C GLU A 107 1.23 -5.21 -10.48
N SER A 108 0.79 -5.57 -11.69
CA SER A 108 -0.60 -5.44 -12.13
C SER A 108 -1.56 -6.24 -11.24
N VAL A 109 -1.22 -7.49 -10.92
CA VAL A 109 -2.04 -8.34 -10.03
C VAL A 109 -2.14 -7.73 -8.63
N THR A 110 -1.04 -7.19 -8.11
CA THR A 110 -1.02 -6.57 -6.77
C THR A 110 -1.82 -5.27 -6.74
N ALA A 111 -1.64 -4.41 -7.74
CA ALA A 111 -2.44 -3.19 -7.90
C ALA A 111 -3.94 -3.53 -8.00
N HIS A 112 -4.30 -4.53 -8.80
CA HIS A 112 -5.68 -5.00 -8.92
C HIS A 112 -6.22 -5.58 -7.61
N PHE A 113 -5.42 -6.36 -6.88
CA PHE A 113 -5.80 -6.92 -5.59
C PHE A 113 -6.09 -5.82 -4.56
N VAL A 114 -5.20 -4.82 -4.45
CA VAL A 114 -5.38 -3.66 -3.56
C VAL A 114 -6.60 -2.84 -3.96
N ALA A 115 -6.77 -2.55 -5.26
CA ALA A 115 -7.93 -1.83 -5.78
C ALA A 115 -9.24 -2.57 -5.51
N ARG A 116 -9.26 -3.90 -5.66
CA ARG A 116 -10.44 -4.72 -5.40
C ARG A 116 -10.80 -4.73 -3.93
N HIS A 117 -9.83 -4.83 -3.03
CA HIS A 117 -10.07 -4.74 -1.58
C HIS A 117 -10.63 -3.36 -1.19
N PHE A 118 -10.09 -2.28 -1.76
CA PHE A 118 -10.65 -0.93 -1.60
C PHE A 118 -12.13 -0.87 -1.99
N VAL A 119 -12.49 -1.39 -3.17
CA VAL A 119 -13.89 -1.39 -3.63
C VAL A 119 -14.78 -2.27 -2.76
N ALA A 120 -14.33 -3.48 -2.43
CA ALA A 120 -15.10 -4.44 -1.65
C ALA A 120 -15.43 -3.91 -0.24
N GLU A 121 -14.46 -3.26 0.42
CA GLU A 121 -14.63 -2.82 1.80
C GLU A 121 -15.20 -1.41 1.93
N PHE A 122 -14.88 -0.50 1.02
CA PHE A 122 -15.29 0.91 1.13
C PHE A 122 -16.35 1.34 0.13
N CYS A 123 -16.47 0.73 -1.05
CA CYS A 123 -17.51 1.13 -2.02
C CYS A 123 -18.82 0.36 -1.83
N PHE A 124 -18.79 -0.92 -1.44
CA PHE A 124 -20.02 -1.70 -1.27
C PHE A 124 -20.96 -1.20 -0.16
N PRO A 125 -20.48 -0.78 1.02
CA PRO A 125 -21.36 -0.21 2.04
C PRO A 125 -21.99 1.12 1.61
N PHE A 126 -21.31 1.87 0.74
CA PHE A 126 -21.76 3.19 0.24
C PHE A 126 -22.55 3.13 -1.07
N CYS A 127 -22.51 2.00 -1.79
CA CYS A 127 -23.22 1.80 -3.06
C CYS A 127 -24.75 1.74 -2.91
N SER A 128 -25.27 1.57 -1.69
CA SER A 128 -26.69 1.77 -1.37
C SER A 128 -27.12 3.24 -1.50
N SER A 129 -26.17 4.18 -1.64
CA SER A 129 -26.40 5.59 -2.00
C SER A 129 -25.40 6.06 -3.05
N GLN A 130 -25.60 5.64 -4.31
CA GLN A 130 -24.80 6.04 -5.50
C GLN A 130 -24.53 7.56 -5.61
N LYS A 131 -25.36 8.41 -5.00
CA LYS A 131 -25.23 9.88 -5.04
C LYS A 131 -23.98 10.43 -4.36
N ASN A 132 -23.37 9.70 -3.41
CA ASN A 132 -22.21 10.20 -2.65
C ASN A 132 -20.85 9.87 -3.29
N LEU A 133 -20.77 8.81 -4.10
CA LEU A 133 -19.53 8.39 -4.77
C LEU A 133 -19.09 9.40 -5.84
N PHE A 134 -20.05 9.93 -6.61
CA PHE A 134 -19.80 10.97 -7.64
C PHE A 134 -19.35 12.31 -7.03
N ARG A 135 -19.84 12.67 -5.83
CA ARG A 135 -19.40 13.89 -5.14
C ARG A 135 -17.94 13.80 -4.69
N TYR A 136 -17.45 12.62 -4.34
CA TYR A 136 -16.05 12.40 -3.96
C TYR A 136 -15.11 12.41 -5.17
N ALA A 137 -15.52 11.83 -6.30
CA ALA A 137 -14.78 11.83 -7.56
C ALA A 137 -14.54 13.25 -8.11
N HIS A 138 -15.47 14.17 -7.87
CA HIS A 138 -15.37 15.56 -8.33
C HIS A 138 -14.37 16.40 -7.51
N ARG A 139 -14.03 15.97 -6.28
CA ARG A 139 -13.08 16.70 -5.41
C ARG A 139 -11.63 16.23 -5.59
N TYR A 140 -11.42 15.06 -6.16
CA TYR A 140 -10.09 14.47 -6.41
C TYR A 140 -10.03 13.91 -7.84
N PRO A 141 -9.48 14.66 -8.81
CA PRO A 141 -9.45 14.23 -10.22
C PRO A 141 -8.67 12.92 -10.46
N SER A 142 -7.73 12.57 -9.57
CA SER A 142 -7.03 11.27 -9.57
C SER A 142 -7.96 10.09 -9.21
N LEU A 143 -8.94 10.29 -8.33
CA LEU A 143 -10.00 9.31 -8.03
C LEU A 143 -10.96 9.15 -9.19
N HIS A 144 -11.17 10.18 -10.01
CA HIS A 144 -12.09 10.09 -11.15
C HIS A 144 -11.59 9.11 -12.20
N LEU A 145 -10.28 9.10 -12.47
CA LEU A 145 -9.65 8.12 -13.37
C LEU A 145 -9.68 6.71 -12.75
N PHE A 146 -9.42 6.59 -11.45
CA PHE A 146 -9.46 5.32 -10.73
C PHE A 146 -10.87 4.71 -10.65
N LEU A 147 -11.90 5.54 -10.40
CA LEU A 147 -13.30 5.15 -10.44
C LEU A 147 -13.76 4.84 -11.86
N LEU A 148 -13.26 5.54 -12.89
CA LEU A 148 -13.50 5.19 -14.29
C LEU A 148 -12.89 3.83 -14.63
N ILE A 149 -11.65 3.57 -14.21
CA ILE A 149 -10.97 2.28 -14.42
C ILE A 149 -11.74 1.15 -13.70
N LEU A 150 -12.21 1.39 -12.47
CA LEU A 150 -13.05 0.44 -11.73
C LEU A 150 -14.42 0.22 -12.39
N PHE A 151 -15.03 1.24 -13.00
CA PHE A 151 -16.26 1.11 -13.78
C PHE A 151 -16.03 0.31 -15.06
N LEU A 152 -14.97 0.63 -15.81
CA LEU A 152 -14.59 -0.08 -17.03
C LEU A 152 -14.23 -1.55 -16.77
N LEU A 153 -13.57 -1.86 -15.65
CA LEU A 153 -13.27 -3.23 -15.25
C LEU A 153 -14.52 -4.01 -14.78
N LYS A 154 -15.56 -3.33 -14.31
CA LYS A 154 -16.84 -3.94 -13.95
C LYS A 154 -17.64 -4.36 -15.20
N ASP A 155 -17.56 -3.57 -16.26
CA ASP A 155 -18.22 -3.86 -17.54
C ASP A 155 -17.54 -5.00 -18.31
N ILE A 156 -16.21 -5.14 -18.22
CA ILE A 156 -15.49 -6.28 -18.82
C ILE A 156 -15.94 -7.63 -18.23
N LYS A 157 -16.37 -7.67 -16.96
CA LYS A 157 -16.89 -8.89 -16.30
C LYS A 157 -18.35 -9.21 -16.64
N LEU A 158 -19.07 -8.30 -17.30
CA LEU A 158 -20.44 -8.52 -17.77
C LEU A 158 -20.48 -9.06 -19.22
N MET A 159 -19.32 -9.19 -19.89
CA MET A 159 -19.20 -9.71 -21.26
C MET A 159 -18.51 -11.08 -21.35
N SER A 160 -18.26 -11.78 -20.24
CA SER A 160 -17.76 -13.17 -20.18
C SER A 160 -18.75 -14.06 -19.44
#